data_AF-A0A484B4E4-F1
#
_entry.id   AF-A0A484B4E4-F1
#
_cell.length_a   1.000
_cell.length_b   1.000
_cell.length_c   1.000
_cell.angle_alpha   90.00
_cell.angle_beta   90.00
_cell.angle_gamma   90.00
#
_symmetry.space_group_name_H-M   'P 1'
#
loop_
_entity.id
_entity.type
_entity.pdbx_description
1 polymer ?
#
loop_
_entity_poly.entity_id
_entity_poly.type
_entity_poly.pdbx_seq_one_letter_code
_entity_poly.pdbx_strand_id
1 'polypeptide(L)'
;MQRIKQKFEDLSDLNISRTGPNEMQYLNYDFGGHHLPHMDLLNISMNDRMATILIYLNDVTRGGGTIFPRAKQAVHPEKGKLILWYNMNSNLDFEINSLHGACPVLIGRKIAIAYFIRENDQMFIKPCLKPPQYRPIEELKVTEGLIMK
;
A
#
# COMPACT_ATOMS: atom_id res chain seq x y z
N MET A 1 18.37 10.40 -4.23
CA MET A 1 16.93 10.06 -4.34
C MET A 1 16.35 10.18 -5.74
N GLN A 2 16.83 11.10 -6.58
CA GLN A 2 16.25 11.37 -7.90
C GLN A 2 16.09 10.15 -8.82
N ARG A 3 17.07 9.22 -8.81
CA ARG A 3 16.99 7.97 -9.59
C ARG A 3 15.90 7.00 -9.12
N ILE A 4 15.61 6.96 -7.82
CA ILE A 4 14.55 6.09 -7.26
C ILE A 4 13.18 6.69 -7.59
N LYS A 5 13.04 8.01 -7.45
CA LYS A 5 11.84 8.74 -7.85
C LYS A 5 11.49 8.48 -9.31
N GLN A 6 12.45 8.67 -10.24
CA GLN A 6 12.22 8.43 -11.66
C GLN A 6 11.70 7.01 -11.93
N LYS A 7 12.32 6.00 -11.33
CA LYS A 7 11.85 4.61 -11.48
C LYS A 7 10.42 4.40 -11.01
N PHE A 8 10.03 5.04 -9.92
CA PHE A 8 8.66 4.89 -9.44
C PHE A 8 7.67 5.62 -10.34
N GLU A 9 8.04 6.77 -10.91
CA GLU A 9 7.23 7.48 -11.89
C GLU A 9 7.06 6.62 -13.15
N ASP A 10 8.16 6.03 -13.66
CA ASP A 10 8.15 5.14 -14.82
C ASP A 10 7.35 3.84 -14.57
N LEU A 11 7.28 3.35 -13.32
CA LEU A 11 6.55 2.11 -12.97
C LEU A 11 5.05 2.33 -12.73
N SER A 12 4.66 3.53 -12.30
CA SER A 12 3.29 3.82 -11.87
C SER A 12 2.54 4.77 -12.80
N ASP A 13 3.24 5.43 -13.71
CA ASP A 13 2.73 6.59 -14.45
C ASP A 13 2.14 7.67 -13.52
N LEU A 14 2.58 7.74 -12.27
CA LEU A 14 2.13 8.73 -11.29
C LEU A 14 3.24 9.71 -10.97
N ASN A 15 2.85 10.91 -10.61
CA ASN A 15 3.72 11.94 -10.08
C ASN A 15 4.16 11.61 -8.66
N ILE A 16 5.47 11.62 -8.42
CA ILE A 16 6.08 11.28 -7.12
C ILE A 16 6.85 12.49 -6.58
N SER A 17 6.31 13.68 -6.83
CA SER A 17 6.94 14.93 -6.40
C SER A 17 6.84 15.20 -4.91
N ARG A 18 5.82 14.67 -4.24
CA ARG A 18 5.64 14.87 -2.82
C ARG A 18 6.48 13.90 -2.02
N THR A 19 7.50 14.41 -1.35
CA THR A 19 8.32 13.66 -0.38
C THR A 19 8.15 14.28 1.00
N GLY A 20 7.68 13.50 1.97
CA GLY A 20 7.45 13.97 3.33
C GLY A 20 7.25 12.81 4.30
N PRO A 21 7.20 13.10 5.61
CA PRO A 21 7.02 12.08 6.64
C PRO A 21 5.65 11.37 6.57
N ASN A 22 4.68 11.96 5.87
CA ASN A 22 3.34 11.38 5.68
C ASN A 22 3.25 10.50 4.43
N GLU A 23 4.24 10.61 3.54
CA GLU A 23 4.31 9.91 2.25
C GLU A 23 5.27 8.72 2.31
N MET A 24 6.18 8.67 3.29
CA MET A 24 7.11 7.56 3.45
C MET A 24 7.08 7.05 4.89
N GLN A 25 6.90 5.74 5.05
CA GLN A 25 6.88 5.07 6.34
C GLN A 25 7.96 3.99 6.40
N TYR A 26 8.79 4.04 7.43
CA TYR A 26 9.70 2.95 7.78
C TYR A 26 8.95 1.89 8.58
N LEU A 27 9.00 0.65 8.12
CA LEU A 27 8.32 -0.49 8.71
C LEU A 27 9.36 -1.48 9.23
N ASN A 28 9.17 -1.94 10.46
CA ASN A 28 10.06 -2.86 11.12
C ASN A 28 9.28 -3.89 11.94
N TYR A 29 9.40 -5.16 11.60
CA TYR A 29 8.76 -6.27 12.29
C TYR A 29 9.80 -7.30 12.72
N ASP A 30 9.87 -7.55 14.02
CA ASP A 30 10.60 -8.67 14.60
C ASP A 30 9.70 -9.91 14.71
N PHE A 31 10.14 -10.95 15.44
CA PHE A 31 9.39 -12.20 15.61
C PHE A 31 7.93 -11.95 16.04
N GLY A 32 6.99 -12.59 15.33
CA GLY A 32 5.55 -12.45 15.55
C GLY A 32 4.95 -11.12 15.07
N GLY A 33 5.77 -10.12 14.72
CA GLY A 33 5.31 -8.85 14.20
C GLY A 33 4.54 -9.02 12.90
N HIS A 34 3.34 -8.43 12.84
CA HIS A 34 2.41 -8.54 11.72
C HIS A 34 1.56 -7.28 11.61
N HIS A 35 0.79 -7.19 10.52
CA HIS A 35 -0.24 -6.18 10.36
C HIS A 35 -1.48 -6.83 9.77
N LEU A 36 -2.62 -6.65 10.43
CA LEU A 36 -3.88 -7.23 9.97
C LEU A 36 -4.27 -6.65 8.59
N PRO A 37 -5.03 -7.42 7.77
CA PRO A 37 -5.48 -6.93 6.48
C PRO A 37 -6.27 -5.63 6.61
N HIS A 38 -5.88 -4.63 5.82
CA HIS A 38 -6.41 -3.28 5.83
C HIS A 38 -6.29 -2.65 4.42
N MET A 39 -6.89 -1.47 4.28
CA MET A 39 -6.76 -0.62 3.10
C MET A 39 -5.91 0.58 3.46
N ASP A 40 -5.07 1.07 2.55
CA ASP A 40 -4.25 2.26 2.80
C ASP A 40 -5.04 3.57 2.79
N LEU A 41 -6.28 3.54 2.30
CA LEU A 41 -7.12 4.72 2.15
C LEU A 41 -7.44 5.32 3.53
N LEU A 42 -7.19 6.62 3.67
CA LEU A 42 -7.41 7.40 4.87
C LEU A 42 -8.87 7.80 5.04
N ASN A 43 -9.67 7.83 3.96
CA ASN A 43 -11.11 8.13 3.97
C ASN A 43 -11.50 9.47 4.60
N ILE A 44 -10.57 10.42 4.69
CA ILE A 44 -10.77 11.69 5.42
C ILE A 44 -11.05 12.89 4.49
N SER A 45 -10.76 12.83 3.17
CA SER A 45 -11.03 13.93 2.22
C SER A 45 -10.69 13.56 0.76
N MET A 46 -10.84 14.52 -0.17
CA MET A 46 -10.31 14.51 -1.55
C MET A 46 -8.77 14.62 -1.61
N ASN A 47 -8.05 13.84 -0.79
CA ASN A 47 -6.58 13.76 -0.84
C ASN A 47 -6.06 12.43 -0.34
N ASP A 48 -6.67 11.35 -0.80
CA ASP A 48 -6.34 10.01 -0.36
C ASP A 48 -5.13 9.43 -1.11
N ARG A 49 -4.63 8.29 -0.63
CA ARG A 49 -3.51 7.55 -1.19
C ARG A 49 -4.00 6.76 -2.40
N MET A 50 -3.71 7.26 -3.59
CA MET A 50 -4.07 6.62 -4.87
C MET A 50 -3.33 5.30 -5.08
N ALA A 51 -2.07 5.22 -4.66
CA ALA A 51 -1.24 4.03 -4.83
C ALA A 51 -0.20 3.91 -3.71
N THR A 52 0.30 2.70 -3.51
CA THR A 52 1.34 2.39 -2.52
C THR A 52 2.44 1.58 -3.17
N ILE A 53 3.68 1.98 -2.86
CA ILE A 53 4.89 1.25 -3.20
C ILE A 53 5.48 0.71 -1.91
N LEU A 54 5.65 -0.61 -1.79
CA LEU A 54 6.36 -1.22 -0.68
C LEU A 54 7.67 -1.83 -1.18
N ILE A 55 8.76 -1.50 -0.50
CA ILE A 55 10.11 -1.95 -0.83
C ILE A 55 10.66 -2.74 0.35
N TYR A 56 11.11 -3.97 0.12
CA TYR A 56 11.78 -4.75 1.14
C TYR A 56 13.27 -4.37 1.20
N LEU A 57 13.75 -4.02 2.40
CA LEU A 57 15.13 -3.60 2.61
C LEU A 57 16.07 -4.76 2.98
N ASN A 58 15.50 -5.92 3.31
CA ASN A 58 16.23 -7.13 3.63
C ASN A 58 15.42 -8.39 3.29
N ASP A 59 16.11 -9.53 3.23
CA ASP A 59 15.50 -10.84 3.10
C ASP A 59 14.90 -11.29 4.43
N VAL A 60 13.75 -11.96 4.39
CA VAL A 60 13.13 -12.61 5.56
C VAL A 60 13.25 -14.12 5.41
N THR A 61 13.75 -14.80 6.43
CA THR A 61 13.99 -16.25 6.37
C THR A 61 12.69 -17.04 6.31
N ARG A 62 11.71 -16.76 7.19
CA ARG A 62 10.37 -17.37 7.17
C ARG A 62 9.30 -16.41 7.68
N GLY A 63 8.12 -16.46 7.06
CA GLY A 63 7.01 -15.55 7.37
C GLY A 63 7.21 -14.16 6.77
N GLY A 64 6.55 -13.14 7.31
CA GLY A 64 6.73 -11.75 6.91
C GLY A 64 6.16 -11.36 5.53
N GLY A 65 5.58 -12.31 4.80
CA GLY A 65 4.96 -12.07 3.48
C GLY A 65 3.92 -10.96 3.51
N THR A 66 3.81 -10.20 2.43
CA THR A 66 2.69 -9.27 2.23
C THR A 66 1.62 -10.02 1.44
N ILE A 67 0.40 -10.07 1.99
CA ILE A 67 -0.73 -10.80 1.41
C ILE A 67 -1.78 -9.84 0.88
N PHE A 68 -2.44 -10.23 -0.20
CA PHE A 68 -3.60 -9.57 -0.80
C PHE A 68 -4.74 -10.60 -0.86
N PRO A 69 -5.52 -10.76 0.23
CA PRO A 69 -6.48 -11.87 0.33
C PRO A 69 -7.52 -11.89 -0.78
N ARG A 70 -8.03 -10.72 -1.19
CA ARG A 70 -9.02 -10.59 -2.27
C ARG A 70 -8.43 -10.88 -3.65
N ALA A 71 -7.21 -10.40 -3.90
CA ALA A 71 -6.46 -10.72 -5.11
C ALA A 71 -5.93 -12.18 -5.14
N LYS A 72 -5.99 -12.90 -4.02
CA LYS A 72 -5.40 -14.23 -3.82
C LYS A 72 -3.90 -14.28 -4.13
N GLN A 73 -3.19 -13.21 -3.77
CA GLN A 73 -1.75 -13.10 -3.98
C GLN A 73 -0.98 -12.97 -2.66
N ALA A 74 0.25 -13.47 -2.66
CA ALA A 74 1.19 -13.31 -1.56
C ALA A 74 2.59 -13.07 -2.12
N VAL A 75 3.32 -12.14 -1.51
CA VAL A 75 4.68 -11.78 -1.92
C VAL A 75 5.63 -11.95 -0.74
N HIS A 76 6.60 -12.84 -0.91
CA HIS A 76 7.65 -13.07 0.08
C HIS A 76 8.67 -11.91 0.09
N PRO A 77 9.15 -11.45 1.27
CA PRO A 77 10.12 -10.37 1.35
C PRO A 77 11.50 -10.82 0.90
N GLU A 78 12.01 -10.15 -0.12
CA GLU A 78 13.37 -10.33 -0.67
C GLU A 78 13.99 -8.96 -0.85
N LYS A 79 15.25 -8.80 -0.46
CA LYS A 79 15.95 -7.53 -0.46
C LYS A 79 15.93 -6.89 -1.85
N GLY A 80 15.44 -5.66 -1.93
CA GLY A 80 15.34 -4.89 -3.17
C GLY A 80 14.11 -5.20 -4.01
N LYS A 81 13.32 -6.23 -3.67
CA LYS A 81 12.02 -6.46 -4.29
C LYS A 81 11.05 -5.35 -3.88
N LEU A 82 10.32 -4.86 -4.87
CA LEU A 82 9.29 -3.85 -4.74
C LEU A 82 7.96 -4.43 -5.18
N ILE A 83 6.89 -4.03 -4.50
CA ILE A 83 5.52 -4.23 -4.94
C ILE A 83 4.86 -2.87 -5.06
N LEU A 84 4.08 -2.69 -6.12
CA LEU A 84 3.27 -1.51 -6.38
C LEU A 84 1.83 -1.97 -6.55
N TRP A 85 0.90 -1.29 -5.88
CA TRP A 85 -0.52 -1.49 -6.10
C TRP A 85 -1.27 -0.15 -6.06
N TYR A 86 -2.41 -0.11 -6.75
CA TYR A 86 -3.32 1.02 -6.70
C TYR A 86 -4.39 0.74 -5.64
N ASN A 87 -4.68 1.75 -4.83
CA ASN A 87 -5.79 1.70 -3.87
C ASN A 87 -7.09 2.24 -4.46
N MET A 88 -7.01 2.79 -5.67
CA MET A 88 -8.15 3.31 -6.42
C MET A 88 -8.24 2.66 -7.80
N ASN A 89 -9.47 2.46 -8.28
CA ASN A 89 -9.75 2.00 -9.63
C ASN A 89 -9.80 3.19 -10.63
N SER A 90 -10.09 2.89 -11.89
CA SER A 90 -10.17 3.89 -12.98
C SER A 90 -11.28 4.93 -12.80
N ASN A 91 -12.23 4.71 -11.88
CA ASN A 91 -13.28 5.66 -11.54
C ASN A 91 -12.93 6.50 -10.29
N LEU A 92 -11.69 6.40 -9.79
CA LEU A 92 -11.25 7.01 -8.51
C LEU A 92 -12.06 6.53 -7.30
N ASP A 93 -12.62 5.31 -7.39
CA ASP A 93 -13.24 4.62 -6.26
C ASP A 93 -12.30 3.57 -5.67
N PHE A 94 -12.63 3.01 -4.52
CA PHE A 94 -11.82 2.01 -3.84
C PHE A 94 -11.51 0.79 -4.72
N GLU A 95 -10.24 0.41 -4.77
CA GLU A 95 -9.82 -0.85 -5.38
C GLU A 95 -9.91 -1.97 -4.35
N ILE A 96 -11.01 -2.72 -4.37
CA ILE A 96 -11.31 -3.76 -3.39
C ILE A 96 -10.20 -4.82 -3.25
N ASN A 97 -9.45 -5.08 -4.32
CA ASN A 97 -8.34 -6.04 -4.33
C ASN A 97 -7.07 -5.53 -3.66
N SER A 98 -7.01 -4.24 -3.28
CA SER A 98 -5.87 -3.66 -2.56
C SER A 98 -5.88 -3.97 -1.06
N LEU A 99 -6.90 -4.67 -0.55
CA LEU A 99 -6.93 -5.19 0.83
C LEU A 99 -5.68 -6.02 1.06
N HIS A 100 -4.84 -5.58 1.99
CA HIS A 100 -3.53 -6.20 2.19
C HIS A 100 -3.11 -6.20 3.65
N GLY A 101 -2.25 -7.16 4.00
CA GLY A 101 -1.69 -7.30 5.34
C GLY A 101 -0.26 -7.83 5.31
N ALA A 102 0.41 -7.77 6.45
CA ALA A 102 1.72 -8.36 6.65
C ALA A 102 1.60 -9.60 7.53
N CYS A 103 1.96 -10.77 7.00
CA CYS A 103 2.02 -12.01 7.77
C CYS A 103 3.05 -11.90 8.91
N PRO A 104 2.84 -12.63 10.02
CA PRO A 104 3.83 -12.73 11.10
C PRO A 104 5.21 -13.14 10.60
N VAL A 105 6.25 -12.47 11.08
CA VAL A 105 7.63 -12.93 10.89
C VAL A 105 7.88 -14.11 11.81
N LEU A 106 8.30 -15.25 11.25
CA LEU A 106 8.54 -16.48 12.01
C LEU A 106 10.03 -16.66 12.31
N ILE A 107 10.90 -16.34 11.35
CA ILE A 107 12.36 -16.41 11.50
C ILE A 107 12.99 -15.21 10.77
N GLY A 108 13.85 -14.49 11.47
CA GLY A 108 14.51 -13.28 11.00
C GLY A 108 13.77 -12.01 11.42
N ARG A 109 13.88 -10.96 10.61
CA ARG A 109 13.28 -9.64 10.81
C ARG A 109 12.87 -9.06 9.47
N LYS A 110 11.74 -8.36 9.38
CA LYS A 110 11.28 -7.68 8.17
C LYS A 110 11.50 -6.18 8.31
N ILE A 111 12.25 -5.61 7.38
CA ILE A 111 12.42 -4.18 7.23
C ILE A 111 11.90 -3.78 5.86
N ALA A 112 11.00 -2.80 5.82
CA ALA A 112 10.43 -2.30 4.57
C ALA A 112 10.22 -0.78 4.61
N ILE A 113 10.09 -0.18 3.44
CA ILE A 113 9.60 1.19 3.28
C ILE A 113 8.30 1.14 2.51
N ALA A 114 7.24 1.73 3.07
CA ALA A 114 6.02 2.03 2.33
C ALA A 114 6.08 3.48 1.85
N TYR A 115 5.76 3.70 0.58
CA TYR A 115 5.67 5.01 -0.02
C TYR A 115 4.26 5.21 -0.59
N PHE A 116 3.60 6.27 -0.15
CA PHE A 116 2.22 6.57 -0.46
C PHE A 116 2.14 7.70 -1.48
N ILE A 117 1.46 7.44 -2.60
CA ILE A 117 1.26 8.40 -3.68
C ILE A 117 -0.14 8.98 -3.55
N ARG A 118 -0.27 10.31 -3.52
CA ARG A 118 -1.56 10.98 -3.33
C ARG A 118 -2.23 11.35 -4.65
N GLU A 119 -3.56 11.38 -4.62
CA GLU A 119 -4.37 11.74 -5.79
C GLU A 119 -4.21 13.21 -6.20
N ASN A 120 -4.08 14.14 -5.24
CA ASN A 120 -3.99 15.58 -5.54
C ASN A 120 -2.74 15.97 -6.33
N ASP A 121 -1.65 15.22 -6.13
CA ASP A 121 -0.40 15.45 -6.88
C ASP A 121 -0.55 15.08 -8.37
N GLN A 122 -1.65 14.41 -8.74
CA GLN A 122 -1.94 13.94 -10.10
C GLN A 122 -2.83 14.90 -10.89
N MET A 123 -3.39 15.94 -10.26
CA MET A 123 -4.41 16.84 -10.85
C MET A 123 -3.97 17.48 -12.18
N PHE A 124 -2.67 17.74 -12.36
CA PHE A 124 -2.13 18.38 -13.57
C PHE A 124 -1.52 17.39 -14.58
N ILE A 125 -1.55 16.10 -14.28
CA ILE A 125 -0.89 15.05 -15.09
C ILE A 125 -1.90 14.03 -15.59
N LYS A 126 -2.94 13.73 -14.81
CA LYS A 126 -4.02 12.82 -15.19
C LYS A 126 -5.23 13.60 -15.71
N PRO A 127 -6.03 13.01 -16.62
CA PRO A 127 -7.28 13.60 -17.07
C PRO A 127 -8.24 13.87 -15.90
N CYS A 128 -9.06 14.91 -16.03
CA CYS A 128 -10.12 15.19 -15.06
C CYS A 128 -11.20 14.10 -15.11
N LEU A 129 -11.17 13.18 -14.16
CA LEU A 129 -12.21 12.17 -13.95
C LEU A 129 -13.22 12.69 -12.93
N LYS A 130 -14.50 12.34 -13.11
CA LYS A 130 -15.52 12.63 -12.10
C LYS A 130 -15.32 11.64 -10.95
N PRO A 131 -14.96 12.09 -9.73
CA PRO A 131 -14.85 11.17 -8.61
C PRO A 131 -16.24 10.58 -8.27
N PRO A 132 -16.30 9.40 -7.63
CA PRO A 132 -17.55 8.82 -7.18
C PRO A 132 -18.23 9.80 -6.22
N GLN A 133 -19.54 10.03 -6.41
CA GLN A 133 -20.30 10.93 -5.53
C GLN A 133 -20.44 10.36 -4.10
N TYR A 134 -20.31 9.04 -3.96
CA TYR A 134 -20.40 8.33 -2.70
C TYR A 134 -19.38 7.19 -2.69
N ARG A 135 -18.62 7.09 -1.60
CA ARG A 135 -17.67 6.01 -1.32
C ARG A 135 -18.24 5.21 -0.13
N PRO A 136 -18.84 4.01 -0.34
CA PRO A 136 -19.48 3.26 0.74
C PRO A 136 -18.46 2.87 1.82
N ILE A 137 -18.66 3.38 3.04
CA ILE A 137 -17.74 3.18 4.17
C ILE A 137 -17.91 1.79 4.80
N GLU A 138 -19.04 1.13 4.58
CA GLU A 138 -19.43 -0.09 5.30
C GLU A 138 -18.68 -1.35 4.83
N GLU A 139 -18.20 -1.38 3.58
CA GLU A 139 -17.43 -2.52 3.04
C GLU A 139 -15.96 -2.54 3.51
N LEU A 140 -15.52 -1.49 4.22
CA LEU A 140 -14.18 -1.37 4.80
C LEU A 140 -14.04 -2.02 6.19
N LYS A 141 -15.15 -2.38 6.84
CA LYS A 141 -15.18 -2.97 8.19
C LYS A 141 -14.98 -4.50 8.24
N VAL A 142 -14.42 -5.11 7.19
CA VAL A 142 -14.39 -6.59 7.06
C VAL A 142 -13.33 -7.28 7.94
N THR A 143 -12.64 -6.59 8.86
CA THR A 143 -11.61 -7.23 9.72
C THR A 143 -11.66 -6.93 11.21
N GLU A 144 -12.77 -6.44 11.77
CA GLU A 144 -12.96 -6.40 13.24
C GLU A 144 -13.58 -7.68 13.83
N GLY A 145 -13.92 -8.68 13.00
CA GLY A 145 -14.64 -9.87 13.47
C GLY A 145 -14.11 -11.18 12.92
N LEU A 146 -12.92 -11.62 13.34
CA LEU A 146 -12.52 -13.04 13.36
C LEU A 146 -11.17 -13.23 14.08
N ILE A 147 -11.17 -12.97 15.39
CA ILE A 147 -10.32 -13.72 16.32
C ILE A 147 -11.28 -14.35 17.32
N MET A 148 -11.63 -15.61 17.07
CA MET A 148 -12.24 -16.47 18.08
C MET A 148 -11.29 -16.52 19.29
N LYS A 149 -11.87 -16.31 20.47
CA LYS A 149 -11.23 -16.58 21.77
C LYS A 149 -10.66 -17.99 21.84
#